data_AF-A0A1F5C9U9-F1
#
_entry.id   AF-A0A1F5C9U9-F1
#
_cell.length_a   1.000
_cell.length_b   1.000
_cell.length_c   1.000
_cell.angle_alpha   90.00
_cell.angle_beta   90.00
_cell.angle_gamma   90.00
#
_symmetry.space_group_name_H-M   'P 1'
#
loop_
_entity.id
_entity.type
_entity.pdbx_description
1 polymer ?
#
loop_
_entity_poly.entity_id
_entity_poly.type
_entity_poly.pdbx_seq_one_letter_code
_entity_poly.pdbx_strand_id
1 'polypeptide(L)'
;MGPCPICNSRFNEADLEIVSQAGNVSLFHADCISCKSSVFMTFVKGEAGMVTNVGILTDLTKKDFRTFNNSKVITAEDILELHKALKRK
;
A
#
# COMPACT_ATOMS: atom_id res chain seq x y z
N MET A 1 6.92 15.11 2.90
CA MET A 1 5.72 14.35 2.49
C MET A 1 4.47 15.18 2.80
N GLY A 2 3.39 15.05 2.01
CA GLY A 2 2.13 15.77 2.24
C GLY A 2 1.33 15.25 3.44
N PRO A 3 0.24 15.93 3.83
CA PRO A 3 -0.63 15.50 4.93
C PRO A 3 -1.49 14.28 4.53
N CYS A 4 -2.07 13.61 5.52
CA CYS A 4 -3.03 12.54 5.31
C CYS A 4 -4.23 13.05 4.48
N PRO A 5 -4.60 12.40 3.37
CA PRO A 5 -5.69 12.87 2.50
C PRO A 5 -7.08 12.75 3.14
N ILE A 6 -7.19 12.04 4.28
CA ILE A 6 -8.46 11.84 5.00
C ILE A 6 -8.67 12.88 6.11
N CYS A 7 -7.68 13.05 6.98
CA CYS A 7 -7.82 13.87 8.19
C CYS A 7 -6.82 15.03 8.28
N ASN A 8 -6.01 15.22 7.25
CA ASN A 8 -4.99 16.27 7.14
C ASN A 8 -3.88 16.23 8.21
N SER A 9 -3.83 15.19 9.05
CA SER A 9 -2.72 15.02 9.99
C SER A 9 -1.43 14.69 9.27
N ARG A 10 -0.30 15.16 9.78
CA ARG A 10 1.01 14.85 9.23
C ARG A 10 1.36 13.38 9.48
N PHE A 11 1.84 12.68 8.46
CA PHE A 11 2.43 11.36 8.66
C PHE A 11 3.78 11.48 9.38
N ASN A 12 4.06 10.53 10.27
CA ASN A 12 5.40 10.42 10.87
C ASN A 12 6.34 9.72 9.88
N GLU A 13 7.61 10.13 9.84
CA GLU A 13 8.60 9.50 8.97
C GLU A 13 8.82 8.02 9.34
N ALA A 14 8.74 7.69 10.63
CA ALA A 14 8.85 6.32 11.12
C ALA A 14 7.71 5.39 10.63
N ASP A 15 6.57 5.97 10.24
CA ASP A 15 5.40 5.19 9.80
C ASP A 15 5.46 4.85 8.32
N LEU A 16 6.38 5.47 7.57
CA LEU A 16 6.53 5.26 6.13
C LEU A 16 7.31 4.00 5.81
N GLU A 17 6.83 3.26 4.82
CA GLU A 17 7.52 2.10 4.27
C GLU A 17 7.71 2.29 2.75
N ILE A 18 8.95 2.17 2.26
CA ILE A 18 9.22 2.13 0.83
C ILE A 18 8.81 0.75 0.34
N VAL A 19 7.82 0.73 -0.54
CA VAL A 19 7.25 -0.50 -1.12
C VAL A 19 8.06 -0.91 -2.33
N SER A 20 8.37 0.04 -3.20
CA SER A 20 9.19 -0.18 -4.38
C SER A 20 9.80 1.12 -4.86
N GLN A 21 10.93 0.99 -5.56
CA GLN A 21 11.58 2.10 -6.22
C GLN A 21 12.04 1.64 -7.59
N ALA A 22 11.60 2.35 -8.63
CA ALA A 22 11.94 2.04 -10.02
C ALA A 22 12.24 3.34 -10.75
N GLY A 23 13.53 3.58 -11.05
CA GLY A 23 13.98 4.80 -11.69
C GLY A 23 13.58 6.06 -10.92
N ASN A 24 12.74 6.89 -11.54
CA ASN A 24 12.24 8.14 -10.98
C ASN A 24 10.92 7.99 -10.19
N VAL A 25 10.40 6.77 -10.06
CA VAL A 25 9.17 6.44 -9.35
C VAL A 25 9.49 5.77 -8.02
N SER A 26 8.88 6.26 -6.94
CA SER A 26 8.97 5.65 -5.61
C SER A 26 7.57 5.45 -5.05
N LEU A 27 7.24 4.23 -4.64
CA LEU A 27 5.97 3.88 -4.02
C LEU A 27 6.17 3.73 -2.51
N PHE A 28 5.33 4.42 -1.75
CA PHE A 28 5.32 4.38 -0.30
C PHE A 28 3.99 3.86 0.23
N HIS A 29 4.04 3.19 1.36
CA HIS A 29 2.89 2.85 2.17
C HIS A 29 2.93 3.60 3.51
N ALA A 30 1.77 4.05 3.98
CA ALA A 30 1.63 4.68 5.29
C ALA A 30 0.29 4.36 5.94
N ASP A 31 0.32 4.03 7.24
CA ASP A 31 -0.86 4.01 8.10
C ASP A 31 -0.94 5.33 8.88
N CYS A 32 -2.07 6.03 8.79
CA CYS A 32 -2.28 7.25 9.57
C CYS A 32 -2.58 6.90 11.02
N ILE A 33 -1.72 7.32 11.96
CA ILE A 33 -1.96 7.08 13.40
C ILE A 33 -3.27 7.75 13.88
N SER A 34 -3.63 8.91 13.32
CA SER A 34 -4.76 9.73 13.75
C SER A 34 -6.12 9.12 13.37
N CYS A 35 -6.30 8.76 12.10
CA CYS A 35 -7.59 8.26 11.58
C CYS A 35 -7.58 6.79 11.17
N LYS A 36 -6.44 6.11 11.29
CA LYS A 36 -6.24 4.68 10.97
C LYS A 36 -6.45 4.32 9.49
N SER A 37 -6.51 5.30 8.60
CA SER A 37 -6.53 5.05 7.15
C SER A 37 -5.17 4.56 6.65
N SER A 38 -5.17 3.59 5.74
CA SER A 38 -3.98 3.14 5.04
C SER A 38 -3.92 3.77 3.64
N VAL A 39 -2.74 4.22 3.23
CA VAL A 39 -2.56 4.96 1.97
C VAL A 39 -1.30 4.49 1.26
N PHE A 40 -1.43 4.20 -0.04
CA PHE A 40 -0.30 4.11 -0.95
C PHE A 40 -0.06 5.45 -1.62
N MET A 41 1.20 5.87 -1.73
CA MET A 41 1.58 7.12 -2.37
C MET A 41 2.72 6.89 -3.35
N THR A 42 2.51 7.26 -4.60
CA THR A 42 3.57 7.26 -5.61
C THR A 42 4.16 8.66 -5.68
N PHE A 43 5.49 8.77 -5.70
CA PHE A 43 6.23 9.98 -6.02
C PHE A 43 6.96 9.77 -7.35
N VAL A 44 6.64 10.60 -8.34
CA VAL A 44 7.31 10.61 -9.64
C VAL A 44 8.14 11.88 -9.75
N LYS A 45 9.46 11.72 -9.86
CA LYS A 45 10.38 12.82 -10.13
C LYS A 45 10.40 13.09 -11.65
N GLY A 46 9.78 14.18 -12.07
CA GLY A 46 9.81 14.65 -13.45
C GLY A 46 11.07 15.46 -13.78
N GLU A 47 11.15 15.92 -15.01
CA GLU A 47 12.20 16.86 -15.44
C GLU A 47 12.03 18.23 -14.74
N ALA A 48 13.11 19.01 -14.67
CA ALA A 48 13.14 20.33 -14.03
C ALA A 48 12.72 20.35 -12.55
N GLY A 49 12.79 19.23 -11.84
CA GLY A 49 12.53 19.15 -10.40
C GLY A 49 11.05 19.07 -10.01
N MET A 50 10.14 18.91 -10.98
CA MET A 50 8.73 18.68 -10.69
C MET A 50 8.51 17.33 -10.00
N VAL A 51 7.70 17.30 -8.95
CA VAL A 51 7.32 16.07 -8.25
C VAL A 51 5.80 15.93 -8.30
N THR A 52 5.33 14.89 -8.96
CA THR A 52 3.91 14.53 -8.96
C THR A 52 3.67 13.43 -7.95
N ASN A 53 2.61 13.54 -7.16
CA ASN A 53 2.17 12.48 -6.27
C ASN A 53 0.75 12.00 -6.60
N VAL A 54 0.55 10.69 -6.47
CA VAL A 54 -0.78 10.07 -6.55
C VAL A 54 -0.95 9.21 -5.32
N GLY A 55 -2.01 9.50 -4.56
CA GLY A 55 -2.39 8.75 -3.36
C GLY A 55 -3.58 7.83 -3.63
N ILE A 56 -3.51 6.59 -3.17
CA ILE A 56 -4.60 5.62 -3.23
C ILE A 56 -4.94 5.21 -1.80
N LEU A 57 -6.20 5.38 -1.42
CA LEU A 57 -6.73 4.86 -0.16
C LEU A 57 -6.91 3.35 -0.28
N THR A 58 -6.49 2.64 0.75
CA THR A 58 -6.59 1.18 0.79
C THR A 58 -6.91 0.72 2.20
N ASP A 59 -7.49 -0.47 2.31
CA ASP A 59 -7.64 -1.21 3.57
C ASP A 59 -6.37 -2.01 3.93
N LEU A 60 -5.40 -2.11 3.01
CA LEU A 60 -4.14 -2.82 3.22
C LEU A 60 -3.29 -2.08 4.26
N THR A 61 -3.27 -2.54 5.50
CA THR A 61 -2.40 -1.96 6.54
C THR A 61 -0.93 -2.29 6.29
N LYS A 62 -0.01 -1.65 7.02
CA LYS A 62 1.43 -1.95 6.93
C LYS A 62 1.72 -3.41 7.27
N LYS A 63 0.98 -3.98 8.23
CA LYS A 63 1.06 -5.39 8.60
C LYS A 63 0.61 -6.30 7.46
N ASP A 64 -0.50 -5.94 6.81
CA ASP A 64 -1.03 -6.70 5.68
C ASP A 64 -0.06 -6.65 4.51
N PHE A 65 0.44 -5.46 4.17
CA PHE A 65 1.44 -5.28 3.13
C PHE A 65 2.66 -6.19 3.34
N ARG A 66 3.26 -6.21 4.54
CA ARG A 66 4.39 -7.11 4.85
C ARG A 66 4.06 -8.59 4.70
N THR A 67 2.83 -8.97 4.99
CA THR A 67 2.35 -10.35 4.85
C THR A 67 2.17 -10.71 3.38
N PHE A 68 1.50 -9.86 2.60
CA PHE A 68 1.14 -10.13 1.21
C PHE A 68 2.29 -9.91 0.22
N ASN A 69 3.22 -9.00 0.51
CA ASN A 69 4.35 -8.71 -0.38
C ASN A 69 5.26 -9.93 -0.61
N ASN A 70 5.29 -10.86 0.36
CA ASN A 70 6.04 -12.12 0.26
C ASN A 70 5.13 -13.34 0.13
N SER A 71 3.82 -13.15 -0.02
CA SER A 71 2.88 -14.25 -0.19
C SER A 71 2.96 -14.83 -1.59
N LYS A 72 2.64 -16.13 -1.71
CA LYS A 72 2.53 -16.77 -3.03
C LYS A 72 1.38 -16.14 -3.81
N VAL A 73 1.55 -16.03 -5.13
CA VAL A 73 0.48 -15.63 -6.03
C VAL A 73 -0.65 -16.65 -5.91
N ILE A 74 -1.87 -16.15 -5.71
CA ILE A 74 -3.07 -16.98 -5.68
C ILE A 74 -3.33 -17.48 -7.10
N THR A 75 -3.48 -18.80 -7.23
CA THR A 75 -3.75 -19.49 -8.49
C THR A 75 -5.22 -19.92 -8.58
N ALA A 76 -5.64 -20.34 -9.78
CA ALA A 76 -6.98 -20.89 -9.96
C ALA A 76 -7.22 -22.17 -9.13
N GLU A 77 -6.19 -22.98 -8.90
CA GLU A 77 -6.32 -24.21 -8.10
C GLU A 77 -6.60 -23.90 -6.63
N ASP A 78 -5.92 -22.89 -6.06
CA ASP A 78 -6.18 -22.45 -4.67
C ASP A 78 -7.66 -22.09 -4.47
N ILE A 79 -8.28 -21.45 -5.47
CA ILE A 79 -9.70 -21.08 -5.44
C ILE A 79 -10.60 -22.33 -5.55
N LEU A 80 -10.26 -23.28 -6.43
CA LEU A 80 -11.04 -24.52 -6.58
C LEU A 80 -10.96 -25.39 -5.32
N GLU A 81 -9.80 -25.47 -4.68
CA GLU A 81 -9.61 -26.19 -3.42
C GLU A 81 -10.42 -25.56 -2.29
N LEU A 82 -10.35 -24.24 -2.14
CA LEU A 82 -11.16 -23.50 -1.14
C LEU A 82 -12.65 -23.74 -1.34
N HIS A 83 -13.16 -23.65 -2.57
CA HIS A 83 -14.57 -23.88 -2.89
C HIS A 83 -15.01 -25.31 -2.52
N LYS A 84 -14.20 -26.32 -2.87
CA LYS A 84 -14.46 -27.72 -2.51
C LYS A 84 -14.49 -27.90 -0.98
N ALA A 85 -13.59 -27.24 -0.26
CA ALA A 85 -13.53 -27.30 1.20
C ALA A 85 -14.77 -26.66 1.87
N LEU A 86 -15.22 -25.50 1.37
CA LEU A 86 -16.39 -24.80 1.89
C LEU A 86 -17.69 -25.57 1.68
N LYS A 87 -17.84 -26.26 0.55
CA LYS A 87 -19.03 -27.09 0.25
C LYS A 87 -19.14 -28.40 1.04
N ARG A 88 -18.05 -28.83 1.70
CA ARG A 88 -18.04 -30.06 2.52
C ARG A 88 -18.47 -29.82 3.97
N LYS A 89 -18.68 -28.56 4.36
CA LYS A 89 -19.37 -28.17 5.60
C LYS A 89 -20.84 -27.89 5.30
#